data_AF-A0A527GKT1-F1
#
_entry.id   AF-A0A527GKT1-F1
#
_cell.length_a   1.000
_cell.length_b   1.000
_cell.length_c   1.000
_cell.angle_alpha   90.00
_cell.angle_beta   90.00
_cell.angle_gamma   90.00
#
_symmetry.space_group_name_H-M   'P 1'
#
loop_
_entity.id
_entity.type
_entity.pdbx_description
1 polymer ?
#
loop_
_entity_poly.entity_id
_entity_poly.type
_entity_poly.pdbx_seq_one_letter_code
_entity_poly.pdbx_strand_id
1 'polypeptide(L)' 'MLYFSRFKMILIWVAVAITVILAAPNLFSASTLAQLPSWVPKRQMTLGLDLQGGSHILLEMNQNDLIKD' A
#
# COMPACT_ATOMS: atom_id res chain seq x y z
N MET A 1 -9.57 -36.88 6.62
CA MET A 1 -8.71 -36.45 5.49
C MET A 1 -9.48 -35.39 4.71
N LEU A 2 -9.01 -34.15 4.64
CA LEU A 2 -9.72 -33.06 3.95
C LEU A 2 -9.63 -33.26 2.43
N TYR A 3 -10.68 -33.82 1.84
CA TYR A 3 -10.82 -33.91 0.39
C TYR A 3 -11.30 -32.56 -0.16
N PHE A 4 -10.37 -31.77 -0.68
CA PHE A 4 -10.70 -30.52 -1.37
C PHE A 4 -11.07 -30.81 -2.83
N SER A 5 -12.28 -30.43 -3.23
CA SER A 5 -12.69 -30.48 -4.64
C SER A 5 -11.73 -29.63 -5.49
N ARG A 6 -11.32 -30.18 -6.64
CA ARG A 6 -10.38 -29.51 -7.57
C ARG A 6 -10.87 -28.11 -7.98
N PHE A 7 -12.19 -27.94 -8.08
CA PHE A 7 -12.80 -26.66 -8.41
C PHE A 7 -12.63 -25.61 -7.30
N LYS A 8 -12.76 -26.03 -6.03
CA LYS A 8 -12.51 -25.15 -4.88
C LYS A 8 -11.04 -24.73 -4.81
N MET A 9 -10.12 -25.66 -5.11
CA MET A 9 -8.68 -25.38 -5.17
C MET A 9 -8.34 -24.34 -6.24
N ILE A 10 -8.89 -24.48 -7.45
CA ILE A 10 -8.68 -23.52 -8.55
C ILE A 10 -9.21 -22.14 -8.15
N LEU A 11 -10.41 -22.06 -7.58
CA LEU A 11 -10.99 -20.80 -7.11
C LEU A 11 -10.12 -20.10 -6.06
N ILE A 12 -9.58 -20.85 -5.10
CA ILE A 12 -8.68 -20.31 -4.08
C ILE A 12 -7.43 -19.75 -4.73
N TRP A 13 -6.80 -20.48 -5.65
CA TRP A 13 -5.60 -20.01 -6.36
C TRP A 13 -5.86 -18.76 -7.19
N VAL A 14 -7.00 -18.68 -7.88
CA VAL A 14 -7.40 -17.49 -8.64
C VAL A 14 -7.59 -16.30 -7.71
N ALA A 15 -8.27 -16.48 -6.56
CA ALA A 15 -8.46 -15.41 -5.59
C ALA A 15 -7.12 -14.90 -5.02
N VAL A 16 -6.19 -15.81 -4.72
CA VAL A 16 -4.83 -15.47 -4.27
C VAL A 16 -4.09 -14.70 -5.37
N ALA A 17 -4.11 -15.20 -6.61
CA ALA A 17 -3.44 -14.54 -7.74
C ALA A 17 -3.96 -13.11 -7.98
N ILE A 18 -5.29 -12.91 -7.91
CA ILE A 18 -5.90 -11.58 -8.04
C ILE A 18 -5.42 -10.65 -6.92
N THR A 19 -5.42 -11.13 -5.68
CA THR A 19 -4.95 -10.35 -4.52
C THR A 19 -3.49 -9.93 -4.67
N VAL A 20 -2.63 -10.84 -5.15
CA VAL A 20 -1.21 -10.55 -5.41
C VAL A 20 -1.04 -9.50 -6.50
N ILE A 21 -1.78 -9.60 -7.60
CA ILE A 21 -1.71 -8.62 -8.70
C ILE A 21 -2.14 -7.23 -8.23
N LEU A 22 -3.18 -7.15 -7.40
CA LEU A 22 -3.66 -5.88 -6.84
C LEU A 22 -2.71 -5.30 -5.78
N ALA A 23 -1.98 -6.14 -5.05
CA ALA A 23 -0.99 -5.70 -4.06
C ALA A 23 0.38 -5.35 -4.68
N ALA A 24 0.71 -5.92 -5.84
CA ALA A 24 1.99 -5.74 -6.52
C ALA A 24 2.41 -4.26 -6.70
N PRO A 25 1.52 -3.31 -7.05
CA PRO A 25 1.91 -1.91 -7.22
C PRO A 25 2.50 -1.30 -5.95
N ASN A 26 2.14 -1.79 -4.76
CA ASN A 26 2.67 -1.27 -3.49
C ASN A 26 4.14 -1.66 -3.23
N LEU A 27 4.69 -2.62 -4.00
CA LEU A 27 6.08 -3.06 -3.88
C LEU A 27 7.05 -2.28 -4.79
N PHE A 28 6.53 -1.56 -5.77
CA PHE A 28 7.33 -0.80 -6.73
C PHE A 28 7.37 0.68 -6.38
N SER A 29 8.38 1.40 -6.86
CA SER A 29 8.43 2.86 -6.69
C SER A 29 7.50 3.56 -7.69
N ALA A 30 7.03 4.77 -7.34
CA ALA A 30 6.13 5.55 -8.20
C ALA A 30 6.72 5.82 -9.60
N SER A 31 8.03 5.96 -9.73
CA SER A 31 8.72 6.16 -11.01
C SER A 31 8.70 4.91 -11.89
N THR A 32 8.82 3.72 -11.30
CA THR A 32 8.71 2.43 -12.00
C THR A 32 7.29 2.17 -12.46
N LEU A 33 6.28 2.50 -11.63
CA LEU A 33 4.87 2.37 -12.01
C LEU A 33 4.44 3.33 -13.12
N ALA A 34 5.04 4.53 -13.18
CA ALA A 34 4.74 5.50 -14.22
C ALA A 34 5.09 4.97 -15.62
N GLN A 35 6.17 4.18 -15.73
CA GLN A 35 6.67 3.60 -16.98
C GLN A 35 5.90 2.36 -17.44
N LEU A 36 5.04 1.78 -16.59
CA LEU A 36 4.23 0.63 -16.98
C LEU A 36 3.12 1.04 -17.97
N PRO A 37 2.65 0.10 -18.82
CA PRO A 37 1.51 0.32 -19.70
C PRO A 37 0.25 0.77 -18.92
N SER A 38 -0.65 1.50 -19.58
CA SER A 38 -1.87 2.06 -18.97
C SER A 38 -2.88 1.02 -18.48
N TRP A 39 -2.76 -0.24 -18.89
CA TRP A 39 -3.65 -1.33 -18.46
C TRP A 39 -3.31 -1.92 -17.09
N VAL A 40 -2.12 -1.62 -16.55
CA VAL A 40 -1.67 -2.14 -15.25
C VAL A 40 -2.19 -1.24 -14.11
N PRO A 41 -2.63 -1.80 -12.97
CA PRO A 41 -3.06 -0.98 -11.84
C PRO A 41 -1.89 -0.13 -11.32
N LYS A 42 -1.93 1.18 -11.54
CA LYS A 42 -0.91 2.13 -11.06
C LYS A 42 -1.23 2.76 -9.70
N ARG A 43 -2.44 2.51 -9.16
CA ARG A 43 -2.85 3.06 -7.87
C ARG A 43 -2.16 2.30 -6.74
N GLN A 44 -1.18 2.95 -6.13
CA GLN A 44 -0.65 2.53 -4.85
C GLN A 44 -1.62 2.94 -3.74
N MET A 45 -1.72 2.11 -2.71
CA MET A 45 -2.46 2.45 -1.50
C MET A 45 -1.64 3.46 -0.70
N THR A 46 -2.29 4.46 -0.10
CA THR A 46 -1.62 5.43 0.76
C THR A 46 -1.09 4.67 1.98
N LEU A 47 0.22 4.41 2.00
CA LEU A 47 0.88 3.72 3.10
C LEU A 47 0.79 4.62 4.35
N GLY A 48 0.64 4.05 5.55
CA GLY A 48 0.71 4.85 6.78
C GLY A 48 2.09 5.47 6.97
N LEU A 49 2.23 6.47 7.85
CA LEU A 49 3.52 7.10 8.19
C LEU A 49 4.63 6.10 8.51
N ASP A 50 4.28 5.02 9.22
CA ASP A 50 5.20 3.93 9.58
C ASP A 50 5.73 3.15 8.36
N LEU A 51 4.91 3.04 7.30
CA LEU A 51 5.25 2.32 6.07
C LEU A 51 5.76 3.23 4.95
N GLN A 52 5.45 4.53 4.98
CA GLN A 52 5.98 5.52 4.03
C GLN A 52 7.42 5.91 4.35
N GLY A 53 7.87 5.70 5.59
CA GLY A 53 9.22 6.06 6.01
C GLY A 53 9.42 7.58 6.03
N GLY A 54 9.21 8.19 7.19
CA GLY A 54 9.43 9.62 7.41
C GLY A 54 8.82 10.06 8.73
N SER A 55 9.31 11.16 9.29
CA SER A 55 8.72 11.79 10.48
C SER A 55 8.02 13.09 10.08
N HIS A 56 6.68 13.10 10.14
CA HIS A 56 5.95 14.36 10.21
C HIS A 56 6.05 14.87 11.65
N ILE A 57 7.15 15.56 11.97
CA ILE A 57 7.26 16.28 13.23
C ILE A 57 6.42 17.54 13.09
N LEU A 58 5.20 17.51 13.62
CA LEU A 58 4.40 18.70 13.82
C LEU A 58 5.02 19.47 15.00
N LEU A 59 5.75 20.53 14.71
CA LEU A 59 6.19 21.48 15.72
C LEU A 59 4.98 22.36 16.08
N GLU A 60 4.31 22.02 17.18
CA GLU A 60 3.29 22.88 17.77
C GLU A 60 4.01 23.99 18.53
N MET A 61 3.97 25.21 17.98
CA MET A 61 4.48 26.39 18.66
C MET A 61 3.40 26.92 19.61
N ASN A 62 3.65 26.83 20.92
CA ASN A 62 2.73 27.33 21.93
C ASN A 62 2.75 28.86 21.91
N GLN A 63 1.66 29.50 21.46
CA GLN A 63 1.58 30.96 21.34
C GLN A 63 1.76 31.68 22.69
N ASN A 64 1.54 30.98 23.81
CA ASN A 64 1.76 31.54 25.15
C ASN A 64 3.25 31.76 25.48
N ASP A 65 4.16 31.06 24.79
CA ASP A 65 5.61 31.27 24.95
C ASP A 65 6.09 32.54 24.23
N LEU A 66 5.31 33.07 23.28
CA LEU A 66 5.64 34.31 22.55
C LEU A 66 5.36 35.58 23.35
N ILE A 67 4.57 35.49 24.43
CA ILE A 67 4.08 36.65 25.19
C ILE A 67 4.95 36.91 26.43
N LYS A 68 5.99 36.09 26.67
CA LYS A 68 6.74 36.10 27.94
C LYS A 68 8.09 36.85 27.91
N ASP A 69 8.46 37.46 26.79
CA ASP A 69 9.64 38.35 26.67
C ASP A 69 9.21 39.78 26.27
#